data_AF-A0A0R1J0Z5-F1
#
_entry.id   AF-A0A0R1J0Z5-F1
#
_cell.length_a   1.000
_cell.length_b   1.000
_cell.length_c   1.000
_cell.angle_alpha   90.00
_cell.angle_beta   90.00
_cell.angle_gamma   90.00
#
_symmetry.space_group_name_H-M   'P 1'
#
loop_
_entity.id
_entity.type
_entity.pdbx_description
1 polymer ?
#
loop_
_entity_poly.entity_id
_entity_poly.type
_entity_poly.pdbx_seq_one_letter_code
_entity_poly.pdbx_strand_id
1 'polypeptide(L)'
;MIVEFDDFEDYIQLADLLHLESGVSNLWEYKGKYYLQLVLFTEEMHDMTYNDVMALMSEYSNKTKVTAAVLSEYGKEIMSKTALELTRYYFSK
;
A
#
# COMPACT_ATOMS: atom_id res chain seq x y z
N MET A 1 -1.35 4.63 7.42
CA MET A 1 -2.69 4.04 7.25
C MET A 1 -2.58 2.63 6.70
N ILE A 2 -3.67 1.85 6.77
CA ILE A 2 -3.70 0.46 6.32
C ILE A 2 -4.99 0.23 5.53
N VAL A 3 -4.85 -0.47 4.41
CA VAL A 3 -5.95 -0.94 3.58
C VAL A 3 -5.77 -2.42 3.25
N GLU A 4 -6.86 -3.09 2.94
CA GLU A 4 -6.91 -4.51 2.61
C GLU A 4 -7.35 -4.68 1.15
N PHE A 5 -6.77 -5.64 0.44
CA PHE A 5 -7.12 -5.95 -0.94
C PHE A 5 -7.90 -7.26 -1.01
N ASP A 6 -8.90 -7.31 -1.88
CA ASP A 6 -9.66 -8.53 -2.12
C ASP A 6 -8.87 -9.53 -2.97
N ASP A 7 -8.19 -9.02 -3.99
CA ASP A 7 -7.27 -9.75 -4.87
C ASP A 7 -5.88 -9.07 -4.89
N PHE A 8 -4.84 -9.86 -5.16
CA PHE A 8 -3.48 -9.33 -5.30
C PHE A 8 -3.32 -8.48 -6.57
N GLU A 9 -4.08 -8.76 -7.62
CA GLU A 9 -4.09 -7.98 -8.86
C GLU A 9 -4.60 -6.53 -8.64
N ASP A 10 -5.48 -6.30 -7.67
CA ASP A 10 -5.91 -4.94 -7.32
C ASP A 10 -4.76 -4.13 -6.70
N TYR A 11 -3.92 -4.80 -5.90
CA TYR A 11 -2.72 -4.20 -5.34
C TYR A 11 -1.66 -3.88 -6.42
N ILE A 12 -1.47 -4.78 -7.39
CA ILE A 12 -0.55 -4.54 -8.52
C ILE A 12 -1.00 -3.30 -9.31
N GLN A 13 -2.29 -3.22 -9.65
CA GLN A 13 -2.85 -2.07 -10.37
C GLN A 13 -2.71 -0.76 -9.58
N LEU A 14 -2.94 -0.78 -8.26
CA LEU A 14 -2.69 0.38 -7.42
C LEU A 14 -1.22 0.78 -7.47
N ALA A 15 -0.29 -0.17 -7.42
CA ALA A 15 1.15 0.13 -7.44
C ALA A 15 1.59 0.79 -8.75
N ASP A 16 0.97 0.46 -9.88
CA ASP A 16 1.23 1.08 -11.19
C ASP A 16 0.74 2.53 -11.27
N LEU A 17 -0.32 2.89 -10.54
CA LEU A 17 -0.88 4.24 -10.55
C LEU A 17 -0.33 5.13 -9.43
N LEU A 18 -0.10 4.54 -8.25
CA LEU A 18 0.31 5.26 -7.05
C LEU A 18 1.83 5.36 -6.97
N HIS A 19 2.38 6.39 -7.62
CA HIS A 19 3.78 6.75 -7.52
C HIS A 19 4.03 7.58 -6.26
N LEU A 20 4.52 6.93 -5.21
CA LEU A 20 4.76 7.59 -3.94
C LEU A 20 6.01 8.48 -4.01
N GLU A 21 5.81 9.80 -3.96
CA GLU A 21 6.92 10.78 -3.97
C GLU A 21 7.67 10.82 -2.65
N SER A 22 6.93 10.93 -1.54
CA SER A 22 7.50 10.95 -0.20
C SER A 22 6.65 10.15 0.78
N GLY A 23 7.29 9.14 1.37
CA GLY A 23 6.67 8.24 2.31
C GLY A 23 7.30 6.85 2.33
N VAL A 24 6.62 5.93 3.00
CA VAL A 24 7.02 4.54 3.17
C VAL A 24 5.86 3.64 2.79
N SER A 25 6.12 2.60 2.01
CA SER A 25 5.14 1.58 1.65
C SER A 25 5.61 0.18 2.08
N ASN A 26 4.77 -0.53 2.82
CA ASN A 26 5.01 -1.93 3.22
C ASN A 26 3.84 -2.81 2.77
N LEU A 27 4.14 -3.98 2.24
CA LEU A 27 3.15 -4.99 1.87
C LEU A 27 3.22 -6.16 2.87
N TRP A 28 2.06 -6.54 3.38
CA TRP A 28 1.89 -7.61 4.35
C TRP A 28 0.90 -8.66 3.86
N GLU A 29 1.10 -9.89 4.28
CA GLU A 29 0.13 -10.98 4.18
C GLU A 29 -0.36 -11.33 5.58
N TYR A 30 -1.68 -11.37 5.78
CA TYR A 30 -2.27 -11.79 7.05
C TYR A 30 -3.63 -12.46 6.81
N LYS A 31 -3.81 -13.67 7.37
CA LYS A 31 -5.04 -14.47 7.23
C LYS A 31 -5.53 -14.64 5.78
N GLY A 32 -4.60 -14.84 4.85
CA GLY A 32 -4.91 -15.06 3.43
C GLY A 32 -5.37 -13.80 2.68
N LYS A 33 -5.17 -12.62 3.25
CA LYS A 33 -5.43 -11.32 2.62
C LYS A 33 -4.15 -10.48 2.59
N TYR A 34 -4.10 -9.55 1.64
CA TYR A 34 -2.98 -8.62 1.49
C TYR A 34 -3.32 -7.25 2.05
N TYR A 35 -2.32 -6.62 2.66
CA TYR A 35 -2.47 -5.32 3.30
C TYR A 35 -1.34 -4.40 2.88
N LEU A 36 -1.70 -3.21 2.41
CA LEU A 36 -0.75 -2.13 2.19
C LEU A 36 -0.77 -1.22 3.41
N GLN A 37 0.41 -1.00 3.98
CA GLN A 37 0.65 0.05 4.95
C GLN A 37 1.35 1.21 4.25
N LEU A 38 0.73 2.40 4.29
CA LEU A 38 1.35 3.64 3.82
C LEU A 38 1.61 4.60 4.97
N VAL A 39 2.79 5.19 4.98
CA VAL A 39 3.13 6.37 5.79
C VAL A 39 3.45 7.48 4.81
N LEU A 40 2.63 8.53 4.75
CA LEU A 40 2.81 9.64 3.83
C LEU A 40 3.49 10.80 4.57
N PHE A 41 4.50 11.41 3.94
CA PHE A 41 5.11 12.64 4.44
C PHE A 41 4.53 13.81 3.65
N THR A 42 3.32 14.24 4.05
CA THR A 42 2.48 15.15 3.27
C THR A 42 3.09 16.53 3.03
N GLU A 43 4.02 16.97 3.87
CA GLU A 43 4.74 18.25 3.70
C GLU A 43 5.74 18.22 2.52
N GLU A 44 6.12 17.02 2.09
CA GLU A 44 7.11 16.78 1.04
C GLU A 44 6.47 16.30 -0.28
N MET A 45 5.15 16.22 -0.35
CA MET A 45 4.41 15.83 -1.56
C MET A 45 4.22 17.05 -2.48
N HIS A 46 4.35 16.86 -3.79
CA HIS A 46 4.27 17.91 -4.80
C HIS A 46 3.28 17.58 -5.92
N ASP A 47 3.31 16.38 -6.49
CA ASP A 47 2.46 16.00 -7.63
C ASP A 47 1.09 15.46 -7.20
N MET A 48 1.04 14.63 -6.15
CA MET A 48 -0.22 14.10 -5.62
C MET A 48 -0.54 14.70 -4.25
N THR A 49 -1.81 15.03 -4.01
CA THR A 49 -2.27 15.41 -2.66
C THR A 49 -2.62 14.18 -1.84
N TYR A 50 -2.72 14.36 -0.52
CA TYR A 50 -3.26 13.31 0.37
C TYR A 50 -4.63 12.78 -0.12
N ASN A 51 -5.50 13.67 -0.60
CA ASN A 51 -6.84 13.30 -1.07
C ASN A 51 -6.78 12.47 -2.36
N ASP A 52 -5.85 12.77 -3.27
CA ASP A 52 -5.66 11.98 -4.50
C ASP A 52 -5.21 10.56 -4.15
N VAL A 53 -4.27 10.42 -3.20
CA VAL A 53 -3.84 9.11 -2.70
C VAL A 53 -5.02 8.37 -2.06
N MET A 54 -5.85 9.05 -1.26
CA MET A 54 -7.02 8.42 -0.63
C MET A 54 -8.04 7.97 -1.67
N ALA A 55 -8.27 8.77 -2.70
CA ALA A 55 -9.20 8.46 -3.79
C ALA A 55 -8.75 7.19 -4.52
N LEU A 56 -7.49 7.15 -4.99
CA LEU A 56 -6.91 5.96 -5.63
C LEU A 56 -7.04 4.74 -4.73
N MET A 57 -6.58 4.82 -3.48
CA MET A 57 -6.69 3.64 -2.60
C MET A 57 -8.14 3.17 -2.42
N SER A 58 -9.12 4.08 -2.38
CA SER A 58 -10.52 3.69 -2.21
C SER A 58 -11.13 2.95 -3.42
N GLU A 59 -10.51 3.06 -4.60
CA GLU A 59 -10.94 2.36 -5.81
C GLU A 59 -10.44 0.91 -5.85
N TYR A 60 -9.26 0.66 -5.29
CA TYR A 60 -8.56 -0.64 -5.37
C TYR A 60 -8.54 -1.41 -4.05
N SER A 61 -9.01 -0.83 -2.95
CA SER A 61 -8.88 -1.42 -1.63
C SER A 61 -10.05 -1.15 -0.70
N ASN A 62 -10.15 -1.97 0.34
CA ASN A 62 -11.16 -1.90 1.37
C ASN A 62 -10.61 -1.30 2.67
N LYS A 63 -11.48 -0.59 3.38
CA LYS A 63 -11.21 -0.19 4.77
C LYS A 63 -11.09 -1.44 5.64
N THR A 64 -10.06 -1.48 6.49
CA THR A 64 -9.85 -2.58 7.41
C THR A 64 -9.76 -2.10 8.86
N LYS A 65 -10.06 -3.01 9.79
CA LYS A 65 -9.83 -2.82 11.23
C LYS A 65 -8.46 -3.34 11.66
N VAL A 66 -7.73 -4.02 10.77
CA VAL A 66 -6.38 -4.51 11.03
C VAL A 66 -5.43 -3.32 11.21
N THR A 67 -4.63 -3.37 12.27
CA THR A 67 -3.73 -2.29 12.66
C THR A 67 -2.28 -2.63 12.34
N ALA A 68 -1.41 -1.61 12.37
CA ALA A 68 0.02 -1.80 12.10
C ALA A 68 0.65 -2.73 13.15
N ALA A 69 0.21 -2.61 14.41
CA ALA A 69 0.64 -3.49 15.49
C ALA A 69 0.28 -4.96 15.20
N VAL A 70 -0.94 -5.24 14.76
CA VAL A 70 -1.36 -6.61 14.39
C VAL A 70 -0.52 -7.16 13.24
N LEU A 71 -0.27 -6.36 12.20
CA LEU A 71 0.57 -6.80 11.07
C LEU A 71 2.02 -7.04 11.50
N SER A 72 2.60 -6.16 12.33
CA SER A 72 3.97 -6.32 12.79
C SER A 72 4.18 -7.53 13.71
N GLU A 73 3.15 -7.92 14.46
CA GLU A 73 3.23 -9.00 15.43
C GLU A 73 2.83 -10.37 14.83
N TYR A 74 1.83 -10.38 13.94
CA TYR A 74 1.22 -11.61 13.43
C TYR A 74 1.18 -11.72 11.91
N GLY A 75 1.45 -10.63 11.20
CA GLY A 75 1.52 -10.60 9.74
C GLY A 75 2.87 -11.07 9.23
N LYS A 76 2.89 -11.50 7.97
CA LYS A 76 4.12 -11.77 7.24
C LYS A 76 4.45 -10.56 6.39
N GLU A 77 5.59 -9.93 6.64
CA GLU A 77 6.10 -8.87 5.78
C GLU A 77 6.54 -9.48 4.44
N ILE A 78 5.96 -9.00 3.34
CA ILE A 78 6.28 -9.45 1.98
C ILE A 78 7.27 -8.49 1.33
N MET A 79 7.04 -7.18 1.48
CA MET A 79 7.92 -6.13 1.01
C MET A 79 7.99 -5.01 2.04
N SER A 80 9.21 -4.54 2.33
CA SER A 80 9.47 -3.51 3.33
C SER A 80 9.97 -2.24 2.67
N LYS A 81 9.51 -1.11 3.20
CA LYS A 81 9.86 0.30 2.92
C LYS A 81 9.52 0.84 1.53
N THR A 82 9.61 0.02 0.50
CA THR A 82 9.44 0.41 -0.92
C THR A 82 8.56 -0.60 -1.66
N ALA A 83 7.47 -1.02 -1.03
CA ALA A 83 6.60 -2.07 -1.56
C ALA A 83 5.99 -1.70 -2.93
N LEU A 84 5.51 -0.47 -3.11
CA LEU A 84 4.93 -0.02 -4.38
C LEU A 84 5.98 -0.03 -5.51
N GLU A 85 7.18 0.46 -5.22
CA GLU A 85 8.31 0.48 -6.16
C GLU A 85 8.74 -0.93 -6.57
N LEU A 86 8.90 -1.82 -5.57
CA LEU A 86 9.29 -3.21 -5.81
C LEU A 86 8.22 -3.95 -6.61
N THR A 87 6.94 -3.65 -6.34
CA THR A 87 5.83 -4.25 -7.08
C THR A 87 5.89 -3.84 -8.55
N ARG A 88 6.02 -2.54 -8.84
CA ARG A 88 6.22 -2.07 -10.22
C ARG A 88 7.44 -2.74 -10.86
N TYR A 89 8.57 -2.83 -10.16
CA TYR A 89 9.79 -3.45 -10.69
C TYR A 89 9.62 -4.92 -11.08
N TYR A 90 8.93 -5.72 -10.26
CA TYR A 90 8.77 -7.16 -10.50
C TYR A 90 7.59 -7.51 -11.42
N PHE A 91 6.59 -6.64 -11.50
CA PHE A 91 5.35 -6.89 -12.25
C PHE A 91 5.24 -6.05 -13.53
N SER A 92 6.16 -5.11 -13.80
CA SER A 92 6.25 -4.44 -15.09
C SER A 92 6.56 -5.45 -16.21
N LYS A 93 5.58 -5.71 -17.08
CA LYS A 93 5.76 -6.37 -18.36
C LYS A 93 5.44 -5.42 -19.49
#